data_AF-A0A1M7PTU7-F1
#
_entry.id   AF-A0A1M7PTU7-F1
#
_cell.length_a   1.000
_cell.length_b   1.000
_cell.length_c   1.000
_cell.angle_alpha   90.00
_cell.angle_beta   90.00
_cell.angle_gamma   90.00
#
_symmetry.space_group_name_H-M   'P 1'
#
loop_
_entity.id
_entity.type
_entity.pdbx_description
1 polymer ?
#
loop_
_entity_poly.entity_id
_entity_poly.type
_entity_poly.pdbx_seq_one_letter_code
_entity_poly.pdbx_strand_id
1 'polypeptide(L)'
;MNDDDSGYTLAEAVVTMVLTAAFMAISTTAILALYSSTNRSQAIADAQQQLGIAFGRLDRQIRYASGVSKPGTVNGEPYVEFLTTYTGTPVCTQLRVRPSSGEFQQRTWVQGTGAVTPTPWTQLANGVTAATPFTFHAADATYNFQQLGVVLTAVAGGPAASTTRQFTATFTALNTSLSTQSSTACAEGRSIA
;
A
#
# COMPACT_ATOMS: atom_id res chain seq x y z
N MET A 1 65.07 41.91 -8.33
CA MET A 1 63.91 41.01 -8.42
C MET A 1 62.75 41.91 -8.78
N ASN A 2 62.32 41.87 -10.05
CA ASN A 2 61.14 42.60 -10.51
C ASN A 2 59.94 41.73 -10.14
N ASP A 3 59.05 42.28 -9.32
CA ASP A 3 57.74 41.71 -9.05
C ASP A 3 56.88 41.87 -10.31
N ASP A 4 56.53 40.75 -10.94
CA ASP A 4 55.46 40.67 -11.94
C ASP A 4 54.11 40.82 -11.20
N ASP A 5 53.84 42.01 -10.67
CA ASP A 5 52.55 42.36 -10.08
C ASP A 5 51.58 42.79 -11.21
N SER A 6 51.28 41.83 -12.09
CA SER A 6 50.22 41.98 -13.09
C SER A 6 48.88 41.77 -12.39
N GLY A 7 48.33 42.86 -11.86
CA GLY A 7 47.04 42.86 -11.18
C GLY A 7 45.94 42.24 -12.07
N TYR A 8 45.19 41.30 -11.50
CA TYR A 8 44.03 40.68 -12.12
C TYR A 8 43.09 41.74 -12.71
N THR A 9 42.73 41.60 -13.98
CA THR A 9 41.82 42.54 -14.64
C THR A 9 40.40 42.36 -14.10
N LEU A 10 39.63 43.45 -13.98
CA LEU A 10 38.22 43.40 -13.56
C LEU A 10 37.39 42.43 -14.44
N ALA A 11 37.75 42.27 -15.71
CA ALA A 11 37.11 41.32 -16.63
C ALA A 11 37.32 39.86 -16.21
N GLU A 12 38.54 39.51 -15.76
CA GLU A 12 38.87 38.16 -15.30
C GLU A 12 38.15 37.80 -13.99
N ALA A 13 38.01 38.77 -13.07
CA ALA A 13 37.20 38.60 -11.85
C ALA A 13 35.72 38.34 -12.15
N VAL A 14 35.13 39.02 -13.15
CA VAL A 14 33.73 38.80 -13.53
C VAL A 14 33.54 37.43 -14.18
N VAL A 15 34.46 37.02 -15.07
CA VAL A 15 34.38 35.71 -15.74
C VAL A 15 34.48 34.57 -14.71
N THR A 16 35.40 34.66 -13.76
CA THR A 16 35.55 33.66 -12.69
C THR A 16 34.29 33.58 -11.83
N MET A 17 33.71 34.71 -11.43
CA MET A 17 32.45 34.72 -10.66
C MET A 17 31.29 34.04 -11.43
N VAL A 18 31.13 34.34 -12.72
CA VAL A 18 30.07 33.73 -13.54
C VAL A 18 30.29 32.22 -13.68
N LEU A 19 31.53 31.79 -13.92
CA LEU A 19 31.86 30.37 -14.02
C LEU A 19 31.64 29.63 -12.71
N THR A 20 32.06 30.19 -11.57
CA THR A 20 31.83 29.60 -10.25
C THR A 20 30.33 29.56 -9.91
N ALA A 21 29.57 30.62 -10.24
CA ALA A 21 28.13 30.63 -10.04
C ALA A 21 27.41 29.57 -10.88
N ALA A 22 27.78 29.42 -12.16
CA ALA A 22 27.26 28.36 -13.02
C ALA A 22 27.58 26.96 -12.48
N PHE A 23 28.83 26.75 -12.03
CA PHE A 23 29.24 25.49 -11.43
C PHE A 23 28.49 25.16 -10.13
N MET A 24 28.29 26.16 -9.26
CA MET A 24 27.49 25.99 -8.04
C MET A 24 26.04 25.63 -8.39
N ALA A 25 25.42 26.32 -9.35
CA ALA A 25 24.05 26.03 -9.77
C ALA A 25 23.90 24.58 -10.30
N ILE A 26 24.82 24.13 -11.17
CA ILE A 26 24.83 22.76 -11.69
C ILE A 26 25.02 21.76 -10.54
N SER A 27 25.95 22.03 -9.62
CA SER A 27 26.23 21.15 -8.49
C SER A 27 25.02 21.03 -7.55
N THR A 28 24.35 22.15 -7.23
CA THR A 28 23.15 22.14 -6.39
C THR A 28 22.01 21.37 -7.05
N THR A 29 21.78 21.56 -8.36
CA THR A 29 20.73 20.81 -9.07
C THR A 29 21.02 19.31 -9.10
N ALA A 30 22.28 18.91 -9.30
CA ALA A 30 22.68 17.51 -9.23
C ALA A 30 22.45 16.91 -7.82
N ILE A 31 22.77 17.65 -6.76
CA ILE A 31 22.53 17.22 -5.37
C ILE A 31 21.03 17.06 -5.09
N LEU A 32 20.20 18.02 -5.51
CA LEU A 32 18.74 17.93 -5.35
C LEU A 32 18.15 16.73 -6.12
N ALA A 33 18.66 16.46 -7.33
CA ALA A 33 18.27 15.29 -8.10
C ALA A 33 18.62 13.99 -7.37
N LEU A 34 19.82 13.89 -6.79
CA LEU A 34 20.23 12.73 -5.98
C LEU A 34 19.34 12.55 -4.74
N TYR A 35 19.05 13.61 -3.98
CA TYR A 35 18.15 13.53 -2.83
C TYR A 35 16.75 13.05 -3.22
N SER A 36 16.18 13.60 -4.30
CA SER A 36 14.86 13.19 -4.79
C SER A 36 14.82 11.71 -5.21
N SER A 37 15.90 11.22 -5.83
CA SER A 37 16.05 9.83 -6.24
C SER A 37 16.16 8.88 -5.04
N THR A 38 16.97 9.25 -4.03
CA THR A 38 17.13 8.48 -2.80
C THR A 38 15.83 8.42 -2.01
N ASN A 39 15.15 9.56 -1.82
CA ASN A 39 13.88 9.61 -1.11
C ASN A 39 12.82 8.75 -1.80
N ARG A 40 12.77 8.76 -3.13
CA ARG A 40 11.86 7.90 -3.91
C ARG A 40 12.19 6.42 -3.77
N SER A 41 13.47 6.06 -3.80
CA SER A 41 13.94 4.68 -3.62
C SER A 41 13.66 4.16 -2.20
N GLN A 42 13.80 5.02 -1.21
CA GLN A 42 13.46 4.68 0.17
C GLN A 42 11.94 4.53 0.35
N ALA A 43 11.14 5.47 -0.15
CA ALA A 43 9.69 5.41 -0.06
C ALA A 43 9.10 4.16 -0.73
N ILE A 44 9.62 3.77 -1.91
CA ILE A 44 9.15 2.52 -2.53
C ILE A 44 9.56 1.33 -1.68
N ALA A 45 10.79 1.26 -1.17
CA ALA A 45 11.30 0.15 -0.36
C ALA A 45 10.47 -0.03 0.93
N ASP A 46 10.15 1.07 1.62
CA ASP A 46 9.31 1.07 2.82
C ASP A 46 7.91 0.52 2.52
N ALA A 47 7.29 0.93 1.41
CA ALA A 47 6.00 0.39 0.98
C ALA A 47 6.07 -1.11 0.67
N GLN A 48 7.17 -1.61 0.08
CA GLN A 48 7.33 -3.06 -0.16
C GLN A 48 7.45 -3.83 1.16
N GLN A 49 8.19 -3.29 2.12
CA GLN A 49 8.35 -3.92 3.43
C GLN A 49 7.02 -3.97 4.18
N GLN A 50 6.26 -2.87 4.18
CA GLN A 50 4.92 -2.81 4.79
C GLN A 50 3.97 -3.81 4.13
N LEU A 51 3.92 -3.85 2.80
CA LEU A 51 3.07 -4.79 2.06
C LEU A 51 3.49 -6.24 2.26
N GLY A 52 4.79 -6.54 2.29
CA GLY A 52 5.29 -7.89 2.57
C GLY A 52 4.88 -8.39 3.95
N ILE A 53 5.02 -7.54 4.98
CA ILE A 53 4.57 -7.86 6.34
C ILE A 53 3.05 -8.01 6.38
N ALA A 54 2.30 -7.11 5.74
CA ALA A 54 0.85 -7.16 5.68
C ALA A 54 0.38 -8.47 5.02
N PHE A 55 0.95 -8.83 3.86
CA PHE A 55 0.56 -10.04 3.13
C PHE A 55 0.93 -11.32 3.90
N GLY A 56 2.08 -11.35 4.59
CA GLY A 56 2.44 -12.47 5.45
C GLY A 56 1.48 -12.64 6.64
N ARG A 57 1.01 -11.54 7.23
CA ARG A 57 0.00 -11.56 8.30
C ARG A 57 -1.37 -11.99 7.77
N LEU A 58 -1.77 -11.46 6.61
CA LEU A 58 -3.03 -11.79 5.95
C LEU A 58 -3.08 -13.25 5.51
N ASP A 59 -1.98 -13.79 4.98
CA ASP A 59 -1.90 -15.22 4.64
C ASP A 59 -2.25 -16.09 5.84
N ARG A 60 -1.63 -15.83 7.00
CA ARG A 60 -1.94 -16.59 8.21
C ARG A 60 -3.39 -16.45 8.64
N GLN A 61 -3.97 -15.25 8.58
CA GLN A 61 -5.35 -15.04 9.02
C GLN A 61 -6.37 -15.67 8.05
N ILE A 62 -6.23 -15.40 6.75
CA ILE A 62 -7.15 -15.87 5.72
C ILE A 62 -7.04 -17.39 5.55
N ARG A 63 -5.84 -17.98 5.72
CA ARG A 63 -5.66 -19.44 5.69
C ARG A 63 -6.61 -20.17 6.63
N TYR A 64 -6.93 -19.59 7.78
CA TYR A 64 -7.86 -20.15 8.76
C TYR A 64 -9.24 -19.50 8.74
N ALA A 65 -9.57 -18.74 7.69
CA ALA A 65 -10.88 -18.15 7.55
C ALA A 65 -11.93 -19.22 7.23
N SER A 66 -13.09 -19.11 7.89
CA SER A 66 -14.27 -19.97 7.70
C SER A 66 -15.25 -19.39 6.67
N GLY A 67 -14.98 -18.20 6.13
CA GLY A 67 -15.73 -17.61 5.03
C GLY A 67 -15.10 -16.29 4.57
N VAL A 68 -15.18 -16.03 3.27
CA VAL A 68 -14.75 -14.78 2.62
C VAL A 68 -15.94 -14.16 1.92
N SER A 69 -16.13 -12.86 2.10
CA SER A 69 -17.18 -12.09 1.45
C SER A 69 -16.80 -11.68 0.03
N LYS A 70 -17.81 -11.47 -0.80
CA LYS A 70 -17.62 -10.74 -2.07
C LYS A 70 -17.13 -9.32 -1.78
N PRO A 71 -16.15 -8.82 -2.54
CA PRO A 71 -15.72 -7.44 -2.45
C PRO A 71 -16.88 -6.48 -2.67
N GLY A 72 -16.84 -5.36 -1.96
CA GLY A 72 -17.78 -4.26 -2.12
C GLY A 72 -17.03 -2.93 -2.23
N THR A 73 -17.79 -1.86 -2.35
CA THR A 73 -17.25 -0.49 -2.32
C THR A 73 -18.20 0.40 -1.55
N VAL A 74 -17.66 1.21 -0.63
CA VAL A 74 -18.40 2.27 0.06
C VAL A 74 -17.64 3.57 -0.13
N ASN A 75 -18.30 4.67 -0.53
CA ASN A 75 -17.67 5.97 -0.73
C ASN A 75 -16.43 5.96 -1.64
N GLY A 76 -16.41 5.07 -2.64
CA GLY A 76 -15.26 4.89 -3.55
C GLY A 76 -14.07 4.14 -2.94
N GLU A 77 -14.21 3.62 -1.71
CA GLU A 77 -13.22 2.82 -1.03
C GLU A 77 -13.59 1.34 -1.16
N PRO A 78 -12.87 0.57 -1.99
CA PRO A 78 -13.12 -0.86 -2.12
C PRO A 78 -12.73 -1.58 -0.83
N TYR A 79 -13.52 -2.57 -0.46
CA TYR A 79 -13.34 -3.36 0.75
C TYR A 79 -13.66 -4.83 0.52
N VAL A 80 -13.17 -5.68 1.41
CA VAL A 80 -13.52 -7.10 1.48
C VAL A 80 -13.48 -7.56 2.93
N GLU A 81 -14.28 -8.56 3.28
CA GLU A 81 -14.32 -9.14 4.62
C GLU A 81 -14.03 -10.62 4.61
N PHE A 82 -13.52 -11.12 5.74
CA PHE A 82 -13.43 -12.54 6.00
C PHE A 82 -13.68 -12.83 7.49
N LEU A 83 -14.19 -14.04 7.75
CA LEU A 83 -14.51 -14.54 9.08
C LEU A 83 -13.45 -15.54 9.52
N THR A 84 -12.96 -15.43 10.75
CA THR A 84 -12.08 -16.39 11.39
C THR A 84 -12.74 -16.95 12.64
N THR A 85 -12.64 -18.27 12.87
CA THR A 85 -13.27 -18.94 14.04
C THR A 85 -12.27 -19.71 14.91
N TYR A 86 -10.99 -19.74 14.53
CA TYR A 86 -9.97 -20.58 15.16
C TYR A 86 -9.60 -20.14 16.59
N THR A 87 -9.98 -18.94 17.01
CA THR A 87 -9.74 -18.38 18.35
C THR A 87 -10.85 -18.72 19.35
N GLY A 88 -11.86 -19.52 18.96
CA GLY A 88 -13.02 -19.86 19.78
C GLY A 88 -14.12 -18.79 19.80
N THR A 89 -13.80 -17.55 19.42
CA THR A 89 -14.77 -16.48 19.15
C THR A 89 -14.73 -16.14 17.66
N PRO A 90 -15.86 -16.14 16.93
CA PRO A 90 -15.89 -15.73 15.54
C PRO A 90 -15.54 -14.24 15.39
N VAL A 91 -14.45 -13.95 14.69
CA VAL A 91 -13.95 -12.59 14.46
C VAL A 91 -13.98 -12.27 12.98
N CYS A 92 -14.64 -11.18 12.67
CA CYS A 92 -14.69 -10.58 11.35
C CYS A 92 -13.53 -9.60 11.17
N THR A 93 -12.88 -9.69 10.02
CA THR A 93 -11.85 -8.74 9.60
C THR A 93 -12.28 -8.10 8.29
N GLN A 94 -12.21 -6.78 8.22
CA GLN A 94 -12.45 -6.02 7.01
C GLN A 94 -11.15 -5.37 6.55
N LEU A 95 -10.83 -5.56 5.27
CA LEU A 95 -9.75 -4.90 4.57
C LEU A 95 -10.33 -3.80 3.69
N ARG A 96 -9.64 -2.67 3.62
CA ARG A 96 -10.04 -1.52 2.80
C ARG A 96 -8.84 -0.88 2.15
N VAL A 97 -9.00 -0.45 0.90
CA VAL A 97 -8.08 0.49 0.26
C VAL A 97 -8.75 1.85 0.22
N ARG A 98 -8.04 2.90 0.62
CA ARG A 98 -8.48 4.29 0.50
C ARG A 98 -7.69 4.96 -0.62
N PRO A 99 -8.26 5.09 -1.83
CA PRO A 99 -7.54 5.68 -2.96
C PRO A 99 -7.19 7.15 -2.75
N SER A 100 -7.99 7.87 -1.95
CA SER A 100 -7.80 9.30 -1.67
C SER A 100 -6.57 9.61 -0.81
N SER A 101 -6.26 8.75 0.16
CA SER A 101 -5.08 8.87 1.03
C SER A 101 -3.94 7.93 0.67
N GLY A 102 -4.17 6.95 -0.22
CA GLY A 102 -3.18 5.96 -0.60
C GLY A 102 -2.91 4.91 0.49
N GLU A 103 -3.93 4.60 1.30
CA GLU A 103 -3.78 3.73 2.48
C GLU A 103 -4.42 2.36 2.25
N PHE A 104 -3.75 1.31 2.70
CA PHE A 104 -4.35 -0.02 2.90
C PHE A 104 -4.53 -0.25 4.39
N GLN A 105 -5.75 -0.58 4.80
CA GLN A 105 -6.17 -0.60 6.19
C GLN A 105 -6.94 -1.88 6.53
N GLN A 106 -6.94 -2.22 7.81
CA GLN A 106 -7.78 -3.27 8.37
C GLN A 106 -8.53 -2.79 9.62
N ARG A 107 -9.68 -3.40 9.89
CA ARG A 107 -10.36 -3.33 11.19
C ARG A 107 -11.04 -4.66 11.49
N THR A 108 -11.42 -4.88 12.73
CA THR A 108 -12.06 -6.14 13.15
C THR A 108 -13.27 -5.90 14.04
N TRP A 109 -14.12 -6.91 14.18
CA TRP A 109 -15.19 -6.99 15.19
C TRP A 109 -15.52 -8.44 15.49
N VAL A 110 -16.17 -8.68 16.62
CA VAL A 110 -16.75 -10.00 16.94
C VAL A 110 -18.06 -10.15 16.18
N GLN A 111 -18.24 -11.29 15.51
CA GLN A 111 -19.46 -11.59 14.76
C GLN A 111 -20.66 -11.65 15.72
N GLY A 112 -21.80 -11.09 15.31
CA GLY A 112 -23.03 -11.11 16.10
C GLY A 112 -24.27 -10.86 15.25
N THR A 113 -25.44 -11.05 15.85
CA THR A 113 -26.75 -10.90 15.18
C THR A 113 -27.33 -9.48 15.26
N GLY A 114 -26.61 -8.53 15.87
CA GLY A 114 -27.05 -7.15 16.10
C GLY A 114 -26.03 -6.12 15.62
N ALA A 115 -26.18 -4.87 16.10
CA ALA A 115 -25.21 -3.82 15.84
C ALA A 115 -23.85 -4.23 16.40
N VAL A 116 -22.86 -4.33 15.51
CA VAL A 116 -21.48 -4.62 15.89
C VAL A 116 -20.74 -3.31 16.16
N THR A 117 -19.62 -3.36 16.88
CA THR A 117 -18.74 -2.20 17.08
C THR A 117 -17.37 -2.53 16.49
N PRO A 118 -17.08 -2.09 15.25
CA PRO A 118 -15.76 -2.25 14.66
C PRO A 118 -14.68 -1.53 15.46
N THR A 119 -13.49 -2.11 15.50
CA THR A 119 -12.29 -1.40 15.98
C THR A 119 -11.98 -0.20 15.09
N PRO A 120 -11.20 0.77 15.58
CA PRO A 120 -10.60 1.78 14.72
C PRO A 120 -9.80 1.14 13.58
N TRP A 121 -9.72 1.85 12.44
CA TRP A 121 -8.91 1.44 11.31
C TRP A 121 -7.43 1.43 11.69
N THR A 122 -6.76 0.31 11.40
CA THR A 122 -5.32 0.15 11.54
C THR A 122 -4.70 0.17 10.14
N GLN A 123 -3.73 1.05 9.92
CA GLN A 123 -2.99 1.09 8.66
C GLN A 123 -2.05 -0.12 8.54
N LEU A 124 -2.14 -0.82 7.41
CA LEU A 124 -1.26 -1.93 7.03
C LEU A 124 -0.13 -1.46 6.10
N ALA A 125 -0.44 -0.58 5.16
CA ALA A 125 0.54 0.03 4.27
C ALA A 125 0.08 1.43 3.82
N ASN A 126 1.04 2.27 3.43
CA ASN A 126 0.81 3.58 2.82
C ASN A 126 1.46 3.66 1.43
N GLY A 127 1.05 4.64 0.64
CA GLY A 127 1.54 4.87 -0.72
C GLY A 127 1.06 3.77 -1.67
N VAL A 128 -0.18 3.29 -1.51
CA VAL A 128 -0.75 2.21 -2.32
C VAL A 128 -1.98 2.64 -3.10
N THR A 129 -2.12 2.12 -4.30
CA THR A 129 -3.26 2.34 -5.20
C THR A 129 -3.71 1.02 -5.79
N ALA A 130 -4.97 0.92 -6.21
CA ALA A 130 -5.49 -0.24 -6.91
C ALA A 130 -6.77 0.10 -7.67
N ALA A 131 -6.91 -0.41 -8.90
CA ALA A 131 -8.16 -0.32 -9.65
C ALA A 131 -9.18 -1.36 -9.16
N THR A 132 -8.74 -2.61 -8.99
CA THR A 132 -9.53 -3.73 -8.48
C THR A 132 -8.72 -4.46 -7.41
N PRO A 133 -8.68 -3.97 -6.17
CA PRO A 133 -7.77 -4.49 -5.16
C PRO A 133 -8.13 -5.88 -4.66
N PHE A 134 -9.39 -6.28 -4.78
CA PHE A 134 -9.89 -7.53 -4.20
C PHE A 134 -10.68 -8.32 -5.24
N THR A 135 -10.39 -9.61 -5.32
CA THR A 135 -11.12 -10.57 -6.17
C THR A 135 -11.50 -11.76 -5.31
N PHE A 136 -12.79 -12.11 -5.28
CA PHE A 136 -13.26 -13.30 -4.60
C PHE A 136 -13.45 -14.45 -5.60
N HIS A 137 -12.91 -15.61 -5.25
CA HIS A 137 -13.17 -16.86 -5.94
C HIS A 137 -13.95 -17.78 -4.99
N ALA A 138 -15.13 -18.22 -5.43
CA ALA A 138 -15.93 -19.18 -4.69
C ALA A 138 -15.24 -20.55 -4.69
N ALA A 139 -15.58 -21.38 -3.70
CA ALA A 139 -15.21 -22.79 -3.75
C ALA A 139 -16.02 -23.48 -4.87
N ASP A 140 -15.33 -24.21 -5.75
CA ASP A 140 -15.92 -24.99 -6.84
C ASP A 140 -15.18 -26.32 -7.03
N ALA A 141 -15.62 -27.14 -7.99
CA ALA A 141 -15.04 -28.48 -8.22
C ALA A 141 -13.54 -28.46 -8.64
N THR A 142 -13.03 -27.31 -9.09
CA THR A 142 -11.62 -27.08 -9.41
C THR A 142 -10.85 -26.56 -8.20
N TYR A 143 -11.46 -25.62 -7.46
CA TYR A 143 -10.92 -24.99 -6.27
C TYR A 143 -11.81 -25.32 -5.06
N ASN A 144 -11.48 -26.39 -4.33
CA ASN A 144 -12.30 -26.88 -3.21
C ASN A 144 -12.49 -25.90 -2.04
N PHE A 145 -11.79 -24.77 -2.04
CA PHE A 145 -11.78 -23.74 -1.01
C PHE A 145 -11.97 -22.35 -1.63
N GLN A 146 -12.59 -21.43 -0.89
CA GLN A 146 -12.67 -20.03 -1.29
C GLN A 146 -11.29 -19.39 -1.35
N GLN A 147 -11.09 -18.45 -2.28
CA GLN A 147 -9.85 -17.69 -2.39
C GLN A 147 -10.10 -16.19 -2.45
N LEU A 148 -9.16 -15.44 -1.90
CA LEU A 148 -9.10 -13.98 -1.96
C LEU A 148 -7.84 -13.55 -2.73
N GLY A 149 -8.03 -13.03 -3.94
CA GLY A 149 -7.01 -12.31 -4.67
C GLY A 149 -6.89 -10.88 -4.15
N VAL A 150 -5.66 -10.44 -3.90
CA VAL A 150 -5.33 -9.07 -3.49
C VAL A 150 -4.29 -8.49 -4.45
N VAL A 151 -4.60 -7.34 -5.05
CA VAL A 151 -3.71 -6.63 -5.97
C VAL A 151 -3.53 -5.19 -5.51
N LEU A 152 -2.30 -4.80 -5.16
CA LEU A 152 -1.98 -3.45 -4.72
C LEU A 152 -0.76 -2.93 -5.47
N THR A 153 -0.76 -1.67 -5.87
CA THR A 153 0.37 -1.00 -6.51
C THR A 153 0.94 0.03 -5.56
N ALA A 154 2.15 -0.22 -5.07
CA ALA A 154 2.92 0.78 -4.33
C ALA A 154 3.38 1.88 -5.30
N VAL A 155 3.25 3.14 -4.89
CA VAL A 155 3.60 4.33 -5.68
C VAL A 155 4.54 5.20 -4.84
N ALA A 156 5.68 5.58 -5.42
CA ALA A 156 6.64 6.49 -4.81
C ALA A 156 7.09 7.56 -5.80
N GLY A 157 7.32 8.78 -5.32
CA GLY A 157 7.72 9.92 -6.15
C GLY A 157 6.58 10.92 -6.38
N GLY A 158 6.88 12.01 -7.06
CA GLY A 158 5.94 13.09 -7.36
C GLY A 158 5.33 12.99 -8.76
N PRO A 159 4.46 13.94 -9.15
CA PRO A 159 3.77 13.95 -10.44
C PRO A 159 4.71 13.93 -11.66
N ALA A 160 5.91 14.49 -11.51
CA ALA A 160 6.91 14.55 -12.59
C ALA A 160 7.60 13.20 -12.85
N ALA A 161 7.68 12.31 -11.84
CA ALA A 161 8.31 11.01 -11.97
C ALA A 161 7.91 10.07 -10.83
N SER A 162 6.98 9.13 -11.10
CA SER A 162 6.53 8.11 -10.16
C SER A 162 7.15 6.74 -10.46
N THR A 163 7.64 6.04 -9.43
CA THR A 163 7.96 4.60 -9.50
C THR A 163 6.77 3.85 -8.94
N THR A 164 6.30 2.87 -9.69
CA THR A 164 5.24 1.98 -9.24
C THR A 164 5.75 0.55 -9.13
N ARG A 165 5.26 -0.20 -8.16
CA ARG A 165 5.49 -1.64 -8.07
C ARG A 165 4.22 -2.35 -7.64
N GLN A 166 3.81 -3.33 -8.44
CA GLN A 166 2.62 -4.13 -8.17
C GLN A 166 2.95 -5.32 -7.26
N PHE A 167 2.03 -5.58 -6.34
CA PHE A 167 1.98 -6.71 -5.43
C PHE A 167 0.71 -7.48 -5.72
N THR A 168 0.83 -8.79 -5.86
CA THR A 168 -0.29 -9.67 -6.15
C THR A 168 -0.16 -10.91 -5.29
N ALA A 169 -1.21 -11.26 -4.58
CA ALA A 169 -1.28 -12.46 -3.75
C ALA A 169 -2.67 -13.08 -3.86
N THR A 170 -2.73 -14.40 -3.80
CA THR A 170 -3.97 -15.16 -3.69
C THR A 170 -3.91 -15.97 -2.40
N PHE A 171 -4.83 -15.68 -1.48
CA PHE A 171 -4.95 -16.37 -0.20
C PHE A 171 -6.07 -17.40 -0.29
N THR A 172 -5.84 -18.61 0.22
CA THR A 172 -6.84 -19.69 0.22
C THR A 172 -7.39 -19.88 1.62
N ALA A 173 -8.72 -19.85 1.79
CA ALA A 173 -9.39 -20.04 3.07
C ALA A 173 -9.68 -21.52 3.32
N LEU A 174 -8.78 -22.22 4.04
CA LEU A 174 -8.81 -23.68 4.18
C LEU A 174 -9.95 -24.21 5.06
N ASN A 175 -10.59 -23.35 5.85
CA ASN A 175 -11.76 -23.74 6.65
C ASN A 175 -13.09 -23.50 5.92
N THR A 176 -13.05 -23.31 4.59
CA THR A 176 -14.23 -23.25 3.72
C THR A 176 -14.40 -24.57 2.96
N SER A 177 -15.52 -24.74 2.27
CA SER A 177 -15.79 -25.90 1.44
C SER A 177 -16.77 -25.53 0.31
N LEU A 178 -17.07 -26.50 -0.56
CA LEU A 178 -18.13 -26.38 -1.57
C LEU A 178 -19.51 -26.02 -0.99
N SER A 179 -19.75 -26.33 0.29
CA SER A 179 -21.02 -25.98 0.98
C SER A 179 -20.98 -24.62 1.67
N THR A 180 -19.82 -23.94 1.73
CA THR A 180 -19.70 -22.58 2.27
C THR A 180 -20.34 -21.59 1.30
N GLN A 181 -21.64 -21.37 1.47
CA GLN A 181 -22.42 -20.45 0.63
C GLN A 181 -22.27 -18.97 1.02
N SER A 182 -21.62 -18.66 2.14
CA SER A 182 -21.53 -17.28 2.63
C SER A 182 -20.60 -16.45 1.73
N SER A 183 -21.18 -15.81 0.72
CA SER A 183 -20.55 -14.69 0.01
C SER A 183 -20.79 -13.34 0.74
N THR A 184 -21.39 -13.41 1.93
CA THR A 184 -21.79 -12.30 2.80
C THR A 184 -21.29 -12.50 4.24
N ALA A 185 -20.18 -13.22 4.43
CA ALA A 185 -19.52 -13.30 5.72
C ALA A 185 -19.30 -11.89 6.29
N CYS A 186 -19.67 -11.66 7.55
CA CYS A 186 -19.44 -10.38 8.22
C CYS A 186 -20.19 -9.18 7.62
N ALA A 187 -21.35 -9.39 6.98
CA ALA A 187 -22.12 -8.29 6.38
C ALA A 187 -22.64 -7.27 7.40
N GLU A 188 -22.77 -7.65 8.67
CA GLU A 188 -23.26 -6.79 9.76
C GLU A 188 -22.40 -5.55 10.01
N GLY A 189 -21.09 -5.61 9.73
CA GLY A 189 -20.16 -4.49 9.90
C GLY A 189 -20.19 -3.45 8.76
N ARG A 190 -20.89 -3.73 7.66
CA ARG A 190 -20.94 -2.86 6.47
C ARG A 190 -21.73 -1.57 6.69
N SER A 191 -22.68 -1.59 7.63
CA SER A 191 -23.57 -0.45 7.92
C SER A 191 -22.90 0.66 8.74
N ILE A 192 -21.66 0.43 9.21
CA ILE A 192 -20.92 1.30 10.14
C ILE A 192 -19.69 1.88 9.42
N ALA A 193 -19.90 2.31 8.17
CA ALA A 193 -18.86 2.86 7.31
C ALA A 193 -18.64 4.35 7.56
#